data_AF-A0A3M3SAC4-F1
#
_entry.id   AF-A0A3M3SAC4-F1
#
_cell.length_a   1.000
_cell.length_b   1.000
_cell.length_c   1.000
_cell.angle_alpha   90.00
_cell.angle_beta   90.00
_cell.angle_gamma   90.00
#
_symmetry.space_group_name_H-M   'P 1'
#
loop_
_entity.id
_entity.type
_entity.pdbx_description
1 polymer ?
#
loop_
_entity_poly.entity_id
_entity_poly.type
_entity_poly.pdbx_seq_one_letter_code
_entity_poly.pdbx_strand_id
1 'polypeptide(L)'
;MNAAAKVLPLTGTPVIPLTPAERMWVVRCSEMLIEHGADIRFKRRGHSARSVTHAEFLKALQMHLNQRQADGEDQEDFFAQLVMSNLYGQRNATVAGYLIGTSHPRGKLFEIAEGFLRPLAADGVIADFEDAEL
;
A
#
# COMPACT_ATOMS: atom_id res chain seq x y z
N MET A 1 14.68 22.35 -15.24
CA MET A 1 13.70 22.59 -14.15
C MET A 1 12.38 21.99 -14.60
N ASN A 2 11.94 20.90 -13.96
CA ASN A 2 10.53 20.49 -13.88
C ASN A 2 10.45 19.18 -13.08
N ALA A 3 10.22 19.30 -11.77
CA ALA A 3 9.93 18.16 -10.92
C ALA A 3 9.10 18.65 -9.73
N ALA A 4 7.84 18.96 -9.99
CA ALA A 4 6.80 18.95 -8.98
C ALA A 4 5.76 17.93 -9.45
N ALA A 5 6.08 16.65 -9.24
CA ALA A 5 5.08 15.60 -9.24
C ALA A 5 4.10 15.94 -8.11
N LYS A 6 3.03 16.62 -8.50
CA LYS A 6 1.95 17.04 -7.61
C LYS A 6 1.22 15.75 -7.24
N VAL A 7 1.63 15.14 -6.14
CA VAL A 7 0.87 14.06 -5.49
C VAL A 7 -0.43 14.70 -5.01
N LEU A 8 -1.42 14.72 -5.88
CA LEU A 8 -2.79 15.08 -5.54
C LEU A 8 -3.39 13.90 -4.79
N PRO A 9 -3.87 14.08 -3.55
CA PRO A 9 -4.77 13.10 -2.97
C PRO A 9 -6.03 13.04 -3.85
N LEU A 10 -6.53 11.83 -4.12
CA LEU A 10 -7.69 11.58 -4.99
C LEU A 10 -9.02 12.19 -4.49
N THR A 11 -9.00 12.99 -3.43
CA THR A 11 -10.13 13.78 -2.93
C THR A 11 -9.57 14.98 -2.16
N GLY A 12 -10.09 16.19 -2.43
CA GLY A 12 -9.65 17.47 -1.84
C GLY A 12 -9.94 17.66 -0.35
N THR A 13 -9.82 16.59 0.45
CA THR A 13 -9.95 16.61 1.90
C THR A 13 -8.58 16.92 2.52
N PRO A 14 -8.46 17.85 3.48
CA PRO A 14 -7.20 18.11 4.14
C PRO A 14 -6.67 16.84 4.82
N VAL A 15 -5.39 16.53 4.59
CA VAL A 15 -4.72 15.38 5.20
C VAL A 15 -4.49 15.68 6.68
N ILE A 16 -5.41 15.23 7.53
CA ILE A 16 -5.26 15.33 9.00
C ILE A 16 -4.02 14.53 9.40
N PRO A 17 -3.04 15.14 10.09
CA PRO A 17 -1.87 14.41 10.57
C PRO A 17 -2.27 13.28 11.53
N LEU A 18 -1.78 12.07 11.27
CA LEU A 18 -1.95 10.95 12.18
C LEU A 18 -1.25 11.24 13.53
N THR A 19 -1.85 10.80 14.63
CA THR A 19 -1.19 10.76 15.94
C THR A 19 -0.02 9.76 15.93
N PRO A 20 0.90 9.81 16.91
CA PRO A 20 1.98 8.82 17.00
C PRO A 20 1.48 7.37 17.04
N ALA A 21 0.41 7.09 17.80
CA ALA A 21 -0.18 5.76 17.91
C ALA A 21 -0.78 5.29 16.57
N GLU A 22 -1.53 6.17 15.90
CA GLU A 22 -2.09 5.88 14.57
C GLU A 22 -1.02 5.64 13.52
N ARG A 23 0.09 6.40 13.54
CA ARG A 23 1.22 6.16 12.64
C ARG A 23 1.84 4.78 12.87
N MET A 24 2.07 4.41 14.12
CA MET A 24 2.61 3.09 14.46
C MET A 24 1.66 1.97 14.00
N TRP A 25 0.36 2.16 14.21
CA TRP A 25 -0.65 1.22 13.75
C TRP A 25 -0.62 1.06 12.22
N VAL A 26 -0.60 2.17 11.47
CA VAL A 26 -0.53 2.16 10.00
C VAL A 26 0.75 1.48 9.51
N VAL A 27 1.93 1.80 10.07
CA VAL A 27 3.20 1.17 9.64
C VAL A 27 3.14 -0.34 9.83
N ARG A 28 2.75 -0.80 11.01
CA ARG A 28 2.64 -2.23 11.32
C ARG A 28 1.64 -2.94 10.41
N CYS A 29 0.48 -2.34 10.15
CA CYS A 29 -0.51 -2.91 9.26
C CYS A 29 -0.07 -2.90 7.78
N SER A 30 0.68 -1.88 7.34
CA SER A 30 1.30 -1.87 6.02
C SER A 30 2.33 -2.99 5.85
N GLU A 31 3.17 -3.23 6.86
CA GLU A 31 4.11 -4.36 6.87
C GLU A 31 3.39 -5.70 6.73
N MET A 32 2.29 -5.89 7.47
CA MET A 32 1.45 -7.09 7.36
C MET A 32 0.86 -7.28 5.95
N LEU A 33 0.39 -6.21 5.30
CA LEU A 33 -0.13 -6.29 3.93
C LEU A 33 0.97 -6.58 2.91
N ILE A 34 2.13 -5.94 3.04
CA ILE A 34 3.18 -5.93 2.00
C ILE A 34 4.11 -7.12 2.13
N GLU A 35 4.57 -7.44 3.34
CA GLU A 35 5.60 -8.46 3.57
C GLU A 35 5.00 -9.83 3.84
N HIS A 36 3.88 -9.86 4.56
CA HIS A 36 3.25 -11.09 4.99
C HIS A 36 2.06 -11.49 4.10
N GLY A 37 1.62 -10.60 3.21
CA GLY A 37 0.46 -10.84 2.36
C GLY A 37 -0.83 -11.07 3.15
N ALA A 38 -0.93 -10.50 4.35
CA ALA A 38 -1.97 -10.81 5.31
C ALA A 38 -3.08 -9.74 5.31
N ASP A 39 -4.31 -10.19 5.49
CA ASP A 39 -5.44 -9.29 5.74
C ASP A 39 -5.29 -8.60 7.11
N ILE A 40 -5.67 -7.33 7.16
CA ILE A 40 -5.82 -6.58 8.40
C ILE A 40 -7.28 -6.67 8.82
N ARG A 41 -7.53 -7.17 10.04
CA ARG A 41 -8.87 -7.29 10.61
C ARG A 41 -8.84 -6.76 12.03
N PHE A 42 -9.82 -5.94 12.37
CA PHE A 42 -9.96 -5.38 13.71
C PHE A 42 -11.44 -5.10 13.99
N LYS A 43 -11.80 -5.05 15.27
CA LYS A 43 -13.19 -4.81 15.68
C LYS A 43 -13.20 -4.03 16.99
N ARG A 44 -13.84 -2.86 16.95
CA ARG A 44 -14.13 -2.11 18.16
C ARG A 44 -15.32 -2.73 18.91
N ARG A 45 -15.33 -2.61 20.23
CA ARG A 45 -16.42 -3.08 21.09
C ARG A 45 -17.73 -2.37 20.70
N GLY A 46 -18.77 -3.15 20.46
CA GLY A 46 -20.08 -2.63 20.03
C GLY A 46 -20.16 -2.16 18.57
N HIS A 47 -19.09 -2.31 17.78
CA HIS A 47 -19.07 -2.00 16.35
C HIS A 47 -18.95 -3.26 15.48
N SER A 48 -19.29 -3.12 14.20
CA SER A 48 -19.01 -4.13 13.18
C SER A 48 -17.50 -4.28 12.96
N ALA A 49 -17.06 -5.51 12.68
CA ALA A 49 -15.67 -5.76 12.29
C ALA A 49 -15.35 -5.02 10.98
N ARG A 50 -14.11 -4.55 10.87
CA ARG A 50 -13.58 -3.88 9.68
C ARG A 50 -12.33 -4.61 9.21
N SER A 51 -12.06 -4.52 7.91
CA SER A 51 -10.88 -5.14 7.32
C SER A 51 -10.32 -4.38 6.13
N VAL A 52 -9.03 -4.56 5.89
CA VAL A 52 -8.37 -4.30 4.60
C VAL A 52 -7.72 -5.59 4.17
N THR A 53 -8.09 -6.09 3.00
CA THR A 53 -7.61 -7.37 2.50
C THR A 53 -6.33 -7.19 1.68
N HIS A 54 -5.49 -8.23 1.66
CA HIS A 54 -4.33 -8.24 0.78
C HIS A 54 -4.74 -8.17 -0.71
N ALA A 55 -5.90 -8.74 -1.06
CA ALA A 55 -6.45 -8.67 -2.41
C ALA A 55 -6.81 -7.24 -2.84
N GLU A 56 -7.38 -6.41 -1.95
CA GLU A 56 -7.64 -5.00 -2.22
C GLU A 56 -6.33 -4.23 -2.45
N PHE A 57 -5.31 -4.49 -1.65
CA PHE A 57 -3.98 -3.93 -1.83
C PHE A 57 -3.38 -4.32 -3.20
N LEU A 58 -3.41 -5.61 -3.58
CA LEU A 58 -2.91 -6.07 -4.87
C LEU A 58 -3.68 -5.43 -6.04
N LYS A 59 -4.99 -5.24 -5.92
CA LYS A 59 -5.80 -4.56 -6.94
C LYS A 59 -5.39 -3.09 -7.10
N ALA A 60 -5.07 -2.40 -6.02
CA ALA A 60 -4.56 -1.03 -6.07
C ALA A 60 -3.17 -0.96 -6.71
N LEU A 61 -2.28 -1.89 -6.35
CA LEU A 61 -0.97 -2.00 -6.99
C LEU A 61 -1.11 -2.29 -8.49
N GLN A 62 -1.96 -3.24 -8.89
CA GLN A 62 -2.26 -3.54 -10.28
C GLN A 62 -2.75 -2.29 -11.03
N MET A 63 -3.67 -1.52 -10.44
CA MET A 63 -4.17 -0.29 -11.04
C MET A 63 -3.05 0.74 -11.25
N HIS A 64 -2.17 0.91 -10.26
CA HIS A 64 -0.99 1.78 -10.38
C HIS A 64 -0.08 1.32 -11.53
N LEU A 65 0.23 0.03 -11.61
CA LEU A 65 1.07 -0.53 -12.70
C LEU A 65 0.42 -0.33 -14.07
N ASN A 66 -0.87 -0.65 -14.20
CA ASN A 66 -1.62 -0.49 -15.46
C ASN A 66 -1.68 0.97 -15.89
N GLN A 67 -1.87 1.90 -14.95
CA GLN A 67 -1.92 3.33 -15.25
C GLN A 67 -0.58 3.81 -15.82
N ARG A 68 0.54 3.40 -15.22
CA ARG A 68 1.87 3.69 -15.77
C ARG A 68 2.08 3.16 -17.18
N GLN A 69 1.56 1.97 -17.49
CA GLN A 69 1.60 1.45 -18.86
C GLN A 69 0.74 2.28 -19.82
N ALA A 70 -0.48 2.64 -19.41
CA ALA A 70 -1.38 3.48 -20.20
C ALA A 70 -0.78 4.87 -20.48
N ASP A 71 -0.05 5.42 -19.50
CA ASP A 71 0.63 6.71 -19.60
C ASP A 71 1.96 6.64 -20.37
N GLY A 72 2.38 5.44 -20.79
CA GLY A 72 3.66 5.25 -21.47
C GLY A 72 4.87 5.51 -20.57
N GLU A 73 4.79 5.25 -19.27
CA GLU A 73 5.95 5.34 -18.37
C GLU A 73 6.74 4.02 -18.30
N ASP A 74 6.15 2.93 -18.79
CA ASP A 74 6.80 1.63 -18.97
C ASP A 74 7.30 1.50 -20.41
N GLN A 75 8.50 2.02 -20.67
CA GLN A 75 9.11 2.09 -22.01
C GLN A 75 9.95 0.86 -22.40
N GLU A 76 10.06 -0.13 -21.50
CA GLU A 76 10.92 -1.31 -21.68
C GLU A 76 10.07 -2.58 -21.69
N ASP A 77 10.68 -3.74 -21.93
CA ASP A 77 9.99 -5.05 -21.89
C ASP A 77 9.89 -5.65 -20.47
N PHE A 78 9.96 -4.81 -19.43
CA PHE A 78 10.08 -5.27 -18.05
C PHE A 78 8.88 -6.06 -17.53
N PHE A 79 7.67 -5.80 -18.04
CA PHE A 79 6.52 -6.65 -17.72
C PHE A 79 6.71 -8.08 -18.24
N ALA A 80 7.24 -8.24 -19.45
CA ALA A 80 7.57 -9.55 -20.01
C ALA A 80 8.73 -10.20 -19.26
N GLN A 81 9.77 -9.43 -18.90
CA GLN A 81 10.86 -9.94 -18.08
C GLN A 81 10.39 -10.40 -16.70
N LEU A 82 9.41 -9.72 -16.08
CA LEU A 82 8.82 -10.13 -14.80
C LEU A 82 8.12 -11.49 -14.92
N VAL A 83 7.31 -11.68 -15.97
CA VAL A 83 6.62 -12.95 -16.26
C VAL A 83 7.62 -14.08 -16.44
N MET A 84 8.64 -13.86 -17.27
CA MET A 84 9.69 -14.86 -17.53
C MET A 84 10.47 -15.17 -16.25
N SER A 85 10.86 -14.14 -15.49
CA SER A 85 11.61 -14.31 -14.25
C SER A 85 10.83 -15.14 -13.24
N ASN A 86 9.54 -14.86 -13.04
CA ASN A 86 8.69 -15.61 -12.11
C ASN A 86 8.49 -17.06 -12.58
N LEU A 87 8.20 -17.29 -13.87
CA LEU A 87 8.00 -18.62 -14.45
C LEU A 87 9.20 -19.54 -14.22
N TYR A 88 10.43 -19.01 -14.29
CA TYR A 88 11.67 -19.76 -14.09
C TYR A 88 12.26 -19.61 -12.68
N GLY A 89 11.51 -19.06 -11.73
CA GLY A 89 11.93 -18.90 -10.32
C GLY A 89 13.11 -17.94 -10.11
N GLN A 90 13.39 -17.06 -11.06
CA GLN A 90 14.42 -16.03 -10.97
C GLN A 90 13.85 -14.79 -10.29
N ARG A 91 14.42 -14.38 -9.16
CA ARG A 91 14.02 -13.13 -8.49
C ARG A 91 14.76 -11.97 -9.12
N ASN A 92 14.03 -10.98 -9.65
CA ASN A 92 14.61 -9.78 -10.25
C ASN A 92 14.00 -8.52 -9.63
N ALA A 93 14.66 -7.98 -8.61
CA ALA A 93 14.20 -6.79 -7.88
C ALA A 93 14.29 -5.50 -8.73
N THR A 94 15.21 -5.44 -9.69
CA THR A 94 15.38 -4.31 -10.61
C THR A 94 14.13 -4.10 -11.46
N VAL A 95 13.62 -5.18 -12.05
CA VAL A 95 12.40 -5.19 -12.87
C VAL A 95 11.20 -4.72 -12.06
N ALA A 96 11.02 -5.28 -10.85
CA ALA A 96 9.93 -4.88 -9.96
C ALA A 96 10.01 -3.38 -9.58
N GLY A 97 11.20 -2.88 -9.28
CA GLY A 97 11.40 -1.46 -8.95
C GLY A 97 11.08 -0.52 -10.10
N TYR A 98 11.50 -0.87 -11.32
CA TYR A 98 11.18 -0.08 -12.51
C TYR A 98 9.67 -0.04 -12.77
N LEU A 99 8.99 -1.18 -12.70
CA LEU A 99 7.54 -1.26 -12.93
C LEU A 99 6.74 -0.48 -11.88
N ILE A 100 7.22 -0.40 -10.64
CA ILE A 100 6.62 0.45 -9.61
C ILE A 100 6.86 1.94 -9.91
N GLY A 101 7.94 2.31 -10.61
CA GLY A 101 8.16 3.67 -11.11
C GLY A 101 8.79 4.63 -10.12
N THR A 102 9.59 4.13 -9.18
CA THR A 102 10.27 4.96 -8.18
C THR A 102 11.63 4.40 -7.79
N SER A 103 12.53 5.27 -7.37
CA SER A 103 13.81 4.90 -6.76
C SER A 103 13.65 4.22 -5.40
N HIS A 104 12.46 4.30 -4.78
CA HIS A 104 12.13 3.68 -3.50
C HIS A 104 10.88 2.79 -3.62
N PRO A 105 10.96 1.63 -4.31
CA PRO A 105 9.79 0.79 -4.62
C PRO A 105 8.99 0.41 -3.38
N ARG A 106 9.67 0.02 -2.30
CA ARG A 106 9.04 -0.28 -1.01
C ARG A 106 8.28 0.92 -0.46
N GLY A 107 8.83 2.13 -0.55
CA GLY A 107 8.15 3.36 -0.12
C GLY A 107 6.83 3.57 -0.85
N LYS A 108 6.79 3.29 -2.17
CA LYS A 108 5.54 3.40 -2.94
C LYS A 108 4.51 2.33 -2.55
N LEU A 109 4.95 1.12 -2.20
CA LEU A 109 4.05 0.09 -1.66
C LEU A 109 3.43 0.54 -0.34
N PHE A 110 4.24 1.14 0.55
CA PHE A 110 3.75 1.72 1.81
C PHE A 110 2.79 2.88 1.59
N GLU A 111 3.06 3.76 0.62
CA GLU A 111 2.15 4.86 0.25
C GLU A 111 0.77 4.33 -0.20
N ILE A 112 0.75 3.29 -1.03
CA ILE A 112 -0.49 2.64 -1.49
C ILE A 112 -1.23 2.01 -0.30
N ALA A 113 -0.53 1.26 0.56
CA ALA A 113 -1.13 0.64 1.74
C ALA A 113 -1.67 1.67 2.74
N GLU A 114 -0.91 2.75 2.99
CA GLU A 114 -1.32 3.86 3.85
C GLU A 114 -2.62 4.50 3.36
N GLY A 115 -2.85 4.59 2.05
CA GLY A 115 -4.10 5.11 1.48
C GLY A 115 -5.36 4.38 1.98
N PHE A 116 -5.27 3.06 2.22
CA PHE A 116 -6.36 2.27 2.79
C PHE A 116 -6.44 2.35 4.31
N LEU A 117 -5.28 2.40 4.97
CA LEU A 117 -5.17 2.25 6.42
C LEU A 117 -5.39 3.57 7.16
N ARG A 118 -5.00 4.70 6.58
CA ARG A 118 -5.07 6.02 7.23
C ARG A 118 -6.49 6.39 7.69
N PRO A 119 -7.56 6.18 6.89
CA PRO A 119 -8.93 6.45 7.34
C PRO A 119 -9.42 5.52 8.45
N LEU A 120 -8.69 4.43 8.71
CA LEU A 120 -9.04 3.38 9.67
C LEU A 120 -8.22 3.46 10.95
N ALA A 121 -7.13 4.23 10.95
CA ALA A 121 -6.10 4.18 11.98
C ALA A 121 -6.63 4.50 13.38
N ALA A 122 -7.49 5.53 13.50
CA ALA A 122 -8.09 5.90 14.79
C ALA A 122 -8.92 4.73 15.37
N ASP A 123 -9.77 4.11 14.55
CA ASP A 123 -10.56 2.96 14.99
C ASP A 123 -9.70 1.74 15.30
N GLY A 124 -8.65 1.52 14.51
CA GLY A 124 -7.70 0.43 14.69
C GLY A 124 -6.94 0.52 16.01
N VAL A 125 -6.46 1.72 16.37
CA VAL A 125 -5.79 1.96 17.65
C VAL A 125 -6.73 1.72 18.84
N ILE A 126 -7.99 2.15 18.73
CA ILE A 126 -9.00 1.89 19.78
C ILE A 126 -9.25 0.38 19.91
N ALA A 127 -9.41 -0.33 18.78
CA ALA A 127 -9.63 -1.78 18.81
C ALA A 127 -8.45 -2.53 19.45
N ASP A 128 -7.21 -2.18 19.09
CA ASP A 128 -6.00 -2.76 19.71
C ASP A 128 -5.98 -2.56 21.24
N PHE A 129 -6.39 -1.37 21.70
CA PHE A 129 -6.46 -1.07 23.13
C PHE A 129 -7.55 -1.89 23.83
N GLU A 130 -8.74 -1.95 23.26
CA GLU A 130 -9.87 -2.73 23.80
C GLU A 130 -9.57 -4.24 23.84
N ASP A 131 -8.85 -4.77 22.86
CA ASP A 131 -8.42 -6.17 22.79
C ASP A 131 -7.34 -6.50 23.83
N ALA A 132 -6.49 -5.53 24.19
CA ALA A 132 -5.43 -5.70 25.20
C ALA A 132 -5.95 -5.67 26.66
N GLU A 133 -7.17 -5.20 26.90
CA GLU A 133 -7.82 -5.20 28.22
C GLU A 133 -8.56 -6.51 28.56
N LEU A 134 -8.58 -7.48 27.64
CA LEU A 134 -9.22 -8.79 27.80
C LEU A 134 -8.27 -9.85 28.39
#